data_AF-A0AAV1I4A8-F1
#
_entry.id   AF-A0AAV1I4A8-F1
#
_cell.length_a   1.000
_cell.length_b   1.000
_cell.length_c   1.000
_cell.angle_alpha   90.00
_cell.angle_beta   90.00
_cell.angle_gamma   90.00
#
_symmetry.space_group_name_H-M   'P 1'
#
loop_
_entity.id
_entity.type
_entity.pdbx_description
1 polymer ?
#
loop_
_entity_poly.entity_id
_entity_poly.type
_entity_poly.pdbx_seq_one_letter_code
_entity_poly.pdbx_strand_id
1 'polypeptide(L)'
;MARNALSRLRHQASLSPGTCGLIFGRLIATESLSTSPEASGDVSGVDVIHARLRHEEGSRAAVRMRRGGRTPGILFSLPGDASVLVSMETKHLNTLLRKHERSGLLSQIFSLHLERDEDGASPAVFPVLPRIMHRDALTDEVENLTLMFCPPDRVVTVPVRVKVVGEELSPGIKKGGYMNLIQRQVKCVGPASAIPKELELDVSSLDFGQRITISGLTLPTGVSIRGMEAGHPICKLAGKASND
;
A
#
# COMPACT_ATOMS: atom_id res chain seq x y z
N MET A 1 -7.38 -13.32 -53.32
CA MET A 1 -6.05 -12.74 -53.07
C MET A 1 -6.07 -11.91 -51.79
N ALA A 2 -5.90 -12.54 -50.63
CA ALA A 2 -5.70 -11.87 -49.34
C ALA A 2 -5.17 -12.89 -48.33
N ARG A 3 -3.85 -12.88 -48.08
CA ARG A 3 -3.17 -13.54 -46.96
C ARG A 3 -1.69 -13.17 -47.01
N ASN A 4 -1.18 -12.60 -45.90
CA ASN A 4 0.22 -12.30 -45.56
C ASN A 4 0.61 -10.81 -45.54
N ALA A 5 0.38 -10.16 -44.40
CA ALA A 5 1.02 -8.90 -44.03
C ALA A 5 1.35 -8.81 -42.52
N LEU A 6 1.64 -9.93 -41.86
CA LEU A 6 1.89 -9.98 -40.41
C LEU A 6 3.16 -10.77 -40.00
N SER A 7 4.18 -10.82 -40.87
CA SER A 7 5.44 -11.54 -40.58
C SER A 7 6.70 -10.66 -40.55
N ARG A 8 6.60 -9.33 -40.51
CA ARG A 8 7.77 -8.42 -40.57
C ARG A 8 7.90 -7.41 -39.43
N LEU A 9 7.53 -7.80 -38.20
CA LEU A 9 7.75 -6.97 -36.99
C LEU A 9 8.33 -7.78 -35.82
N ARG A 10 9.12 -8.83 -36.10
CA ARG A 10 9.74 -9.69 -35.07
C ARG A 10 11.27 -9.64 -34.99
N HIS A 11 11.94 -8.73 -35.68
CA HIS A 11 13.39 -8.57 -35.55
C HIS A 11 13.78 -7.09 -35.47
N GLN A 12 13.76 -6.54 -34.26
CA GLN A 12 14.73 -5.56 -33.74
C GLN A 12 14.28 -5.05 -32.37
N ALA A 13 14.57 -5.83 -31.32
CA ALA A 13 14.72 -5.35 -29.94
C ALA A 13 15.50 -6.39 -29.14
N SER A 14 16.68 -6.77 -29.63
CA SER A 14 17.68 -7.46 -28.80
C SER A 14 18.35 -6.40 -27.93
N LEU A 15 17.78 -6.15 -26.74
CA LEU A 15 18.43 -5.36 -25.70
C LEU A 15 19.65 -6.14 -25.21
N SER A 16 20.82 -5.60 -25.50
CA SER A 16 22.10 -6.11 -24.99
C SER A 16 22.19 -5.95 -23.46
N PRO A 17 22.99 -6.76 -22.75
CA PRO A 17 23.12 -6.70 -21.29
C PRO A 17 23.70 -5.37 -20.76
N GLY A 18 24.28 -4.53 -21.63
CA GLY A 18 24.92 -3.27 -21.25
C GLY A 18 23.97 -2.08 -21.05
N THR A 19 22.69 -2.20 -21.42
CA THR A 19 21.76 -1.06 -21.40
C THR A 19 21.10 -0.80 -20.04
N CYS A 20 21.29 -1.71 -19.06
CA CYS A 20 20.73 -1.56 -17.72
C CYS A 20 21.41 -0.44 -16.90
N GLY A 21 22.70 -0.19 -17.14
CA GLY A 21 23.47 0.84 -16.42
C GLY A 21 23.07 2.28 -16.77
N LEU A 22 22.52 2.51 -17.97
CA LEU A 22 22.22 3.88 -18.44
C LEU A 22 20.87 4.40 -17.92
N ILE A 23 19.92 3.52 -17.61
CA ILE A 23 18.65 3.92 -16.94
C ILE A 23 18.95 4.26 -15.46
N PHE A 24 19.90 3.55 -14.85
CA PHE A 24 20.40 3.83 -13.50
C PHE A 24 21.11 5.19 -13.40
N GLY A 25 21.95 5.54 -14.39
CA GLY A 25 22.67 6.81 -14.41
C GLY A 25 21.77 8.04 -14.52
N ARG A 26 20.65 7.94 -15.24
CA ARG A 26 19.73 9.08 -15.42
C ARG A 26 18.82 9.35 -14.22
N LEU A 27 18.70 8.39 -13.29
CA LEU A 27 18.02 8.59 -12.01
C LEU A 27 18.92 9.34 -10.99
N ILE A 28 20.25 9.31 -11.18
CA ILE A 28 21.22 9.85 -10.23
C ILE A 28 21.74 11.25 -10.65
N ALA A 29 21.67 11.61 -11.93
CA ALA A 29 22.47 12.70 -12.49
C ALA A 29 21.86 14.12 -12.55
N THR A 30 20.67 14.39 -11.98
CA THR A 30 20.00 15.70 -12.17
C THR A 30 19.80 16.58 -10.94
N GLU A 31 20.43 16.31 -9.79
CA GLU A 31 20.39 17.29 -8.70
C GLU A 31 21.74 17.43 -7.98
N SER A 32 22.60 18.27 -8.56
CA SER A 32 23.68 18.94 -7.84
C SER A 32 23.54 20.45 -7.99
N LEU A 33 22.61 21.06 -7.23
CA LEU A 33 22.65 22.49 -6.94
C LEU A 33 22.31 22.76 -5.46
N SER A 34 23.37 23.02 -4.70
CA SER A 34 23.52 24.08 -3.69
C SER A 34 22.49 24.25 -2.54
N THR A 35 22.98 23.90 -1.34
CA THR A 35 22.88 24.62 -0.02
C THR A 35 21.53 24.84 0.70
N SER A 36 21.36 24.01 1.75
CA SER A 36 20.95 24.30 3.15
C SER A 36 19.54 24.82 3.47
N PRO A 37 19.02 24.65 4.72
CA PRO A 37 19.04 23.54 5.69
C PRO A 37 17.61 23.14 6.16
N GLU A 38 17.49 22.14 7.05
CA GLU A 38 16.30 21.81 7.86
C GLU A 38 15.05 21.20 7.18
N ALA A 39 15.03 19.86 7.13
CA ALA A 39 13.82 19.08 7.37
C ALA A 39 14.21 17.70 7.92
N SER A 40 14.83 17.69 9.10
CA SER A 40 14.85 16.50 9.97
C SER A 40 13.45 16.29 10.51
N GLY A 41 12.54 15.84 9.64
CA GLY A 41 11.33 15.17 10.10
C GLY A 41 11.76 13.79 10.56
N ASP A 42 11.97 13.63 11.86
CA ASP A 42 12.19 12.32 12.47
C ASP A 42 11.10 11.35 12.00
N VAL A 43 11.45 10.45 11.08
CA VAL A 43 10.55 9.36 10.64
C VAL A 43 10.64 8.22 11.68
N SER A 44 10.43 8.56 12.95
CA SER A 44 10.46 7.61 14.05
C SER A 44 9.17 6.76 14.04
N GLY A 45 9.21 5.61 13.35
CA GLY A 45 8.13 4.62 13.39
C GLY A 45 7.62 4.10 12.04
N VAL A 46 8.32 4.35 10.93
CA VAL A 46 8.01 3.73 9.63
C VAL A 46 8.71 2.38 9.53
N ASP A 47 7.93 1.36 9.19
CA ASP A 47 8.45 0.01 9.01
C ASP A 47 9.27 -0.11 7.72
N VAL A 48 10.34 -0.89 7.82
CA VAL A 48 11.31 -1.06 6.75
C VAL A 48 11.01 -2.34 5.98
N ILE A 49 11.14 -2.29 4.66
CA ILE A 49 11.07 -3.44 3.79
C ILE A 49 12.42 -3.64 3.10
N HIS A 50 13.04 -4.80 3.31
CA HIS A 50 14.29 -5.16 2.67
C HIS A 50 14.04 -5.81 1.30
N ALA A 51 14.70 -5.31 0.28
CA ALA A 51 14.59 -5.81 -1.08
C ALA A 51 15.96 -5.87 -1.78
N ARG A 52 16.08 -6.82 -2.72
CA ARG A 52 17.22 -6.96 -3.63
C ARG A 52 16.75 -6.77 -5.06
N LEU A 53 17.62 -6.24 -5.90
CA LEU A 53 17.37 -6.20 -7.34
C LEU A 53 17.23 -7.63 -7.88
N ARG A 54 16.38 -7.81 -8.89
CA ARG A 54 16.33 -9.06 -9.66
C ARG A 54 16.42 -8.75 -11.15
N HIS A 55 17.09 -9.61 -11.88
CA HIS A 55 17.20 -9.53 -13.34
C HIS A 55 16.33 -10.57 -14.05
N GLU A 56 15.97 -11.66 -13.38
CA GLU A 56 15.15 -12.71 -13.97
C GLU A 56 13.67 -12.35 -13.98
N GLU A 57 13.05 -12.53 -15.15
CA GLU A 57 11.62 -12.37 -15.38
C GLU A 57 10.93 -13.71 -15.67
N GLY A 58 9.60 -13.73 -15.53
CA GLY A 58 8.76 -14.85 -15.91
C GLY A 58 8.34 -15.79 -14.77
N SER A 59 7.36 -16.65 -15.08
CA SER A 59 6.69 -17.52 -14.10
C SER A 59 7.64 -18.54 -13.46
N ARG A 60 8.50 -19.19 -14.25
CA ARG A 60 9.45 -20.21 -13.73
C ARG A 60 10.49 -19.63 -12.77
N ALA A 61 10.98 -18.42 -13.04
CA ALA A 61 11.90 -17.71 -12.17
C ALA A 61 11.22 -17.34 -10.83
N ALA A 62 9.99 -16.80 -10.91
CA ALA A 62 9.19 -16.52 -9.72
C ALA A 62 8.96 -17.76 -8.84
N VAL A 63 8.65 -18.92 -9.45
CA VAL A 63 8.46 -20.17 -8.71
C VAL A 63 9.75 -20.63 -8.03
N ARG A 64 10.91 -20.56 -8.70
CA ARG A 64 12.20 -20.88 -8.07
C ARG A 64 12.50 -19.96 -6.88
N MET A 65 12.25 -18.65 -7.02
CA MET A 65 12.49 -17.70 -5.93
C MET A 65 11.62 -18.00 -4.71
N ARG A 66 10.33 -18.31 -4.91
CA ARG A 66 9.43 -18.68 -3.81
C ARG A 66 9.90 -19.95 -3.10
N ARG A 67 10.37 -20.96 -3.86
CA ARG A 67 10.99 -22.16 -3.26
C ARG A 67 12.25 -21.84 -2.46
N GLY A 68 12.98 -20.79 -2.83
CA GLY A 68 14.11 -20.24 -2.08
C GLY A 68 13.73 -19.31 -0.93
N GLY A 69 12.44 -19.20 -0.56
CA GLY A 69 11.98 -18.34 0.53
C GLY A 69 12.00 -16.84 0.22
N ARG A 70 12.01 -16.46 -1.06
CA ARG A 70 11.95 -15.08 -1.52
C ARG A 70 10.70 -14.83 -2.36
N THR A 71 10.02 -13.73 -2.07
CA THR A 71 8.83 -13.30 -2.79
C THR A 71 9.23 -12.31 -3.90
N PRO A 72 8.82 -12.54 -5.16
CA PRO A 72 8.99 -11.56 -6.23
C PRO A 72 8.15 -10.32 -5.98
N GLY A 73 8.67 -9.17 -6.39
CA GLY A 73 7.93 -7.91 -6.39
C GLY A 73 8.31 -7.01 -7.55
N ILE A 74 7.57 -5.91 -7.66
CA ILE A 74 7.80 -4.86 -8.66
C ILE A 74 7.70 -3.52 -7.95
N LEU A 75 8.69 -2.66 -8.16
CA LEU A 75 8.68 -1.27 -7.76
C LEU A 75 8.39 -0.41 -8.99
N PHE A 76 7.25 0.27 -8.98
CA PHE A 76 6.88 1.22 -10.03
C PHE A 76 7.26 2.64 -9.61
N SER A 77 7.94 3.36 -10.50
CA SER A 77 8.20 4.79 -10.36
C SER A 77 7.32 5.59 -11.33
N LEU A 78 6.79 6.71 -10.84
CA LEU A 78 6.02 7.68 -11.62
C LEU A 78 6.56 9.05 -11.21
N PRO A 79 6.92 9.97 -12.13
CA PRO A 79 6.62 9.97 -13.57
C PRO A 79 7.77 9.36 -14.39
N GLY A 80 7.49 8.33 -15.19
CA GLY A 80 8.54 7.73 -16.04
C GLY A 80 8.33 6.26 -16.41
N ASP A 81 7.27 5.60 -15.92
CA ASP A 81 6.90 4.20 -16.19
C ASP A 81 8.06 3.19 -16.04
N ALA A 82 9.14 3.57 -15.37
CA ALA A 82 10.24 2.69 -15.08
C ALA A 82 9.80 1.77 -13.94
N SER A 83 9.74 0.48 -14.27
CA SER A 83 9.50 -0.58 -13.30
C SER A 83 10.83 -1.27 -12.99
N VAL A 84 11.12 -1.38 -11.70
CA VAL A 84 12.28 -2.10 -11.19
C VAL A 84 11.79 -3.39 -10.58
N LEU A 85 12.40 -4.48 -11.03
CA LEU A 85 12.09 -5.79 -10.53
C LEU A 85 12.84 -6.01 -9.22
N VAL A 86 12.11 -6.37 -8.17
CA VAL A 86 12.70 -6.58 -6.84
C VAL A 86 12.37 -7.97 -6.31
N SER A 87 13.18 -8.47 -5.40
CA SER A 87 12.94 -9.69 -4.62
C SER A 87 13.05 -9.40 -3.14
N MET A 88 12.17 -9.98 -2.35
CA MET A 88 11.96 -9.62 -0.94
C MET A 88 11.95 -10.90 -0.12
N GLU A 89 12.37 -10.86 1.15
CA GLU A 89 12.31 -12.05 1.99
C GLU A 89 10.86 -12.36 2.41
N THR A 90 10.40 -13.58 2.14
CA THR A 90 9.01 -13.98 2.42
C THR A 90 8.69 -13.95 3.92
N LYS A 91 9.64 -14.35 4.76
CA LYS A 91 9.50 -14.31 6.23
C LYS A 91 9.29 -12.89 6.74
N HIS A 92 10.10 -11.94 6.26
CA HIS A 92 10.00 -10.52 6.61
C HIS A 92 8.64 -9.94 6.21
N LEU A 93 8.19 -10.21 4.98
CA LEU A 93 6.88 -9.79 4.50
C LEU A 93 5.73 -10.37 5.33
N ASN A 94 5.81 -11.65 5.70
CA ASN A 94 4.79 -12.30 6.53
C ASN A 94 4.75 -11.68 7.94
N THR A 95 5.89 -11.29 8.52
CA THR A 95 5.95 -10.56 9.79
C THR A 95 5.26 -9.20 9.69
N LEU A 96 5.56 -8.42 8.64
CA LEU A 96 4.92 -7.13 8.40
C LEU A 96 3.41 -7.28 8.18
N LEU A 97 2.99 -8.31 7.46
CA LEU A 97 1.59 -8.60 7.22
C LEU A 97 0.84 -8.97 8.51
N ARG A 98 1.48 -9.70 9.43
CA ARG A 98 0.91 -10.01 10.75
C ARG A 98 0.79 -8.76 11.62
N LYS A 99 1.78 -7.86 11.56
CA LYS A 99 1.82 -6.61 12.32
C LYS A 99 0.74 -5.62 11.88
N HIS A 100 0.59 -5.42 10.58
CA HIS A 100 -0.30 -4.37 10.02
C HIS A 100 -1.64 -4.88 9.52
N GLU A 101 -1.83 -6.21 9.53
CA GLU A 101 -2.93 -6.87 8.85
C GLU A 101 -2.98 -6.50 7.35
N ARG A 102 -3.99 -7.04 6.64
CA ARG A 102 -4.12 -6.85 5.18
C ARG A 102 -4.39 -5.39 4.82
N SER A 103 -5.24 -4.71 5.60
CA SER A 103 -5.67 -3.35 5.33
C SER A 103 -4.60 -2.32 5.67
N GLY A 104 -3.87 -2.51 6.77
CA GLY A 104 -2.84 -1.57 7.20
C GLY A 104 -1.66 -1.57 6.23
N LEU A 105 -1.27 -2.75 5.74
CA LEU A 105 -0.14 -2.84 4.81
C LEU A 105 -0.37 -2.06 3.50
N LEU A 106 -1.61 -2.00 3.01
CA LEU A 106 -1.95 -1.31 1.76
C LEU A 106 -2.25 0.20 1.93
N SER A 107 -2.39 0.67 3.17
CA SER A 107 -2.70 2.07 3.49
C SER A 107 -1.48 2.85 3.99
N GLN A 108 -0.44 2.15 4.45
CA GLN A 108 0.74 2.77 5.04
C GLN A 108 1.89 2.91 4.05
N ILE A 109 2.72 3.92 4.32
CA ILE A 109 3.99 4.15 3.63
C ILE A 109 5.07 3.37 4.37
N PHE A 110 5.91 2.70 3.60
CA PHE A 110 7.05 1.92 4.08
C PHE A 110 8.34 2.48 3.50
N SER A 111 9.44 2.27 4.21
CA SER A 111 10.78 2.57 3.71
C SER A 111 11.34 1.33 3.01
N LEU A 112 11.51 1.37 1.69
CA LEU A 112 12.14 0.30 0.93
C LEU A 112 13.65 0.47 0.98
N HIS A 113 14.35 -0.50 1.56
CA HIS A 113 15.81 -0.60 1.51
C HIS A 113 16.18 -1.52 0.35
N LEU A 114 16.69 -0.93 -0.73
CA LEU A 114 17.15 -1.68 -1.89
C LEU A 114 18.65 -1.93 -1.76
N GLU A 115 19.00 -3.19 -1.49
CA GLU A 115 20.39 -3.68 -1.55
C GLU A 115 20.86 -3.69 -3.01
N ARG A 116 22.05 -3.13 -3.25
CA ARG A 116 22.75 -3.20 -4.54
C ARG A 116 23.73 -4.35 -4.52
N ASP A 117 23.96 -4.98 -5.66
CA ASP A 117 24.90 -6.10 -5.81
C ASP A 117 26.38 -5.67 -5.69
N GLU A 118 26.66 -4.38 -5.49
CA GLU A 118 28.01 -3.86 -5.25
C GLU A 118 28.32 -3.86 -3.74
N ASP A 119 29.29 -4.68 -3.34
CA ASP A 119 29.75 -4.84 -1.95
C ASP A 119 30.14 -3.48 -1.33
N GLY A 120 29.40 -3.06 -0.31
CA GLY A 120 29.69 -1.87 0.50
C GLY A 120 28.92 -0.59 0.15
N ALA A 121 28.06 -0.60 -0.88
CA ALA A 121 27.18 0.54 -1.16
C ALA A 121 26.05 0.62 -0.13
N SER A 122 25.82 1.81 0.45
CA SER A 122 24.67 2.04 1.33
C SER A 122 23.37 1.70 0.60
N PRO A 123 22.42 1.01 1.25
CA PRO A 123 21.15 0.65 0.63
C PRO A 123 20.42 1.92 0.20
N ALA A 124 19.92 1.94 -1.03
CA ALA A 124 19.11 3.05 -1.50
C ALA A 124 17.75 3.00 -0.79
N VAL A 125 17.40 4.08 -0.09
CA VAL A 125 16.15 4.17 0.68
C VAL A 125 15.12 4.94 -0.13
N PHE A 126 13.95 4.33 -0.34
CA PHE A 126 12.85 4.96 -1.05
C PHE A 126 11.55 4.85 -0.24
N PRO A 127 10.75 5.93 -0.10
CA PRO A 127 9.39 5.82 0.41
C PRO A 127 8.50 5.12 -0.62
N VAL A 128 7.84 4.04 -0.20
CA VAL A 128 7.00 3.22 -1.07
C VAL A 128 5.64 2.94 -0.44
N LEU A 129 4.64 2.81 -1.30
CA LEU A 129 3.29 2.42 -0.94
C LEU A 129 2.96 1.07 -1.59
N PRO A 130 2.65 0.02 -0.81
CA PRO A 130 2.11 -1.22 -1.33
C PRO A 130 0.76 -1.00 -2.01
N ARG A 131 0.62 -1.44 -3.26
CA ARG A 131 -0.60 -1.27 -4.05
C ARG A 131 -1.41 -2.55 -4.17
N ILE A 132 -0.73 -3.63 -4.54
CA ILE A 132 -1.36 -4.91 -4.82
C ILE A 132 -0.50 -5.98 -4.16
N MET A 133 -1.16 -6.83 -3.39
CA MET A 133 -0.55 -7.98 -2.73
C MET A 133 -1.30 -9.23 -3.17
N HIS A 134 -0.60 -10.18 -3.77
CA HIS A 134 -1.14 -11.50 -4.07
C HIS A 134 -0.68 -12.49 -3.02
N ARG A 135 -1.59 -13.35 -2.62
CA ARG A 135 -1.37 -14.33 -1.56
C ARG A 135 -1.87 -15.67 -2.01
N ASP A 136 -1.21 -16.70 -1.55
CA ASP A 136 -1.65 -18.05 -1.78
C ASP A 136 -2.90 -18.32 -0.93
N ALA A 137 -3.93 -18.89 -1.55
CA ALA A 137 -5.24 -19.08 -0.92
C ALA A 137 -5.23 -20.16 0.18
N LEU A 138 -4.26 -21.07 0.15
CA LEU A 138 -4.17 -22.20 1.07
C LEU A 138 -3.22 -21.90 2.23
N THR A 139 -2.02 -21.41 1.92
CA THR A 139 -0.93 -21.16 2.89
C THR A 139 -0.95 -19.76 3.46
N ASP A 140 -1.72 -18.84 2.87
CA ASP A 140 -1.83 -17.43 3.27
C ASP A 140 -0.49 -16.65 3.14
N GLU A 141 0.51 -17.22 2.46
CA GLU A 141 1.82 -16.63 2.21
C GLU A 141 1.77 -15.58 1.09
N VAL A 142 2.65 -14.57 1.17
CA VAL A 142 2.73 -13.52 0.15
C VAL A 142 3.46 -14.04 -1.09
N GLU A 143 2.74 -14.16 -2.21
CA GLU A 143 3.26 -14.66 -3.48
C GLU A 143 3.85 -13.57 -4.38
N ASN A 144 3.29 -12.37 -4.31
CA ASN A 144 3.73 -11.23 -5.11
C ASN A 144 3.36 -9.92 -4.41
N LEU A 145 4.27 -8.94 -4.46
CA LEU A 145 4.02 -7.62 -3.92
C LEU A 145 4.36 -6.52 -4.92
N THR A 146 3.38 -5.66 -5.19
CA THR A 146 3.54 -4.49 -6.05
C THR A 146 3.67 -3.24 -5.20
N LEU A 147 4.79 -2.55 -5.35
CA LEU A 147 5.14 -1.32 -4.65
C LEU A 147 5.10 -0.15 -5.63
N MET A 148 4.67 1.00 -5.14
CA MET A 148 4.69 2.26 -5.87
C MET A 148 5.58 3.24 -5.13
N PHE A 149 6.54 3.84 -5.81
CA PHE A 149 7.33 4.95 -5.28
C PHE A 149 6.42 6.14 -4.96
N CYS A 150 6.48 6.61 -3.72
CA CYS A 150 5.57 7.62 -3.21
C CYS A 150 6.32 8.68 -2.39
N PRO A 151 6.74 9.80 -3.00
CA PRO A 151 7.25 10.93 -2.25
C PRO A 151 6.14 11.54 -1.37
N PRO A 152 6.50 12.24 -0.27
CA PRO A 152 5.56 12.70 0.76
C PRO A 152 4.44 13.61 0.22
N ASP A 153 4.74 14.44 -0.79
CA ASP A 153 3.79 15.41 -1.34
C ASP A 153 2.85 14.81 -2.38
N ARG A 154 3.05 13.55 -2.75
CA ARG A 154 2.26 12.92 -3.80
C ARG A 154 0.85 12.64 -3.31
N VAL A 155 -0.14 13.09 -4.09
CA VAL A 155 -1.54 12.72 -3.87
C VAL A 155 -1.75 11.25 -4.25
N VAL A 156 -2.19 10.46 -3.28
CA VAL A 156 -2.49 9.03 -3.48
C VAL A 156 -3.88 8.69 -2.99
N THR A 157 -4.50 7.71 -3.64
CA THR A 157 -5.76 7.11 -3.19
C THR A 157 -5.46 5.79 -2.48
N VAL A 158 -5.83 5.65 -1.21
CA VAL A 158 -5.60 4.44 -0.41
C VAL A 158 -6.84 4.03 0.38
N PRO A 159 -7.09 2.73 0.57
CA PRO A 159 -8.15 2.24 1.44
C PRO A 159 -7.69 2.27 2.91
N VAL A 160 -8.19 3.19 3.71
CA VAL A 160 -7.87 3.28 5.15
C VAL A 160 -8.90 2.52 5.97
N ARG A 161 -8.44 1.80 7.01
CA ARG A 161 -9.30 1.04 7.91
C ARG A 161 -10.08 1.98 8.83
N VAL A 162 -11.34 1.63 9.10
CA VAL A 162 -12.13 2.28 10.15
C VAL A 162 -11.98 1.49 11.46
N LYS A 163 -11.57 2.18 12.52
CA LYS A 163 -11.51 1.67 13.89
C LYS A 163 -12.64 2.29 14.70
N VAL A 164 -13.41 1.44 15.36
CA VAL A 164 -14.51 1.90 16.21
C VAL A 164 -13.99 2.18 17.60
N VAL A 165 -14.41 3.31 18.16
CA VAL A 165 -14.10 3.74 19.53
C VAL A 165 -15.40 4.02 20.28
N GLY A 166 -15.41 3.76 21.60
CA GLY A 166 -16.59 4.01 22.43
C GLY A 166 -17.68 2.94 22.40
N GLU A 167 -17.37 1.72 21.93
CA GLU A 167 -18.34 0.60 21.88
C GLU A 167 -18.96 0.31 23.26
N GLU A 168 -18.15 0.30 24.32
CA GLU A 168 -18.61 0.01 25.68
C GLU A 168 -19.50 1.10 26.29
N LEU A 169 -19.41 2.33 25.79
CA LEU A 169 -20.18 3.47 26.30
C LEU A 169 -21.54 3.58 25.61
N SER A 170 -21.69 2.98 24.43
CA SER A 170 -22.89 3.06 23.62
C SER A 170 -24.13 2.53 24.35
N PRO A 171 -25.20 3.34 24.50
CA PRO A 171 -26.44 2.90 25.15
C PRO A 171 -27.11 1.76 24.36
N GLY A 172 -27.02 1.77 23.03
CA GLY A 172 -27.59 0.70 22.20
C GLY A 172 -26.92 -0.65 22.42
N ILE A 173 -25.59 -0.68 22.62
CA ILE A 173 -24.85 -1.92 22.91
C ILE A 173 -25.15 -2.40 24.34
N LYS A 174 -25.15 -1.49 25.33
CA LYS A 174 -25.48 -1.83 26.72
C LYS A 174 -26.86 -2.45 26.90
N LYS A 175 -27.84 -2.02 26.10
CA LYS A 175 -29.20 -2.58 26.09
C LYS A 175 -29.32 -3.91 25.32
N GLY A 176 -28.22 -4.53 24.91
CA GLY A 176 -28.22 -5.81 24.20
C GLY A 176 -28.28 -5.71 22.67
N GLY A 177 -28.03 -4.52 22.10
CA GLY A 177 -27.84 -4.35 20.67
C GLY A 177 -26.47 -4.83 20.18
N TYR A 178 -26.37 -5.08 18.88
CA TYR A 178 -25.12 -5.37 18.21
C TYR A 178 -24.84 -4.32 17.13
N MET A 179 -23.56 -4.00 16.98
CA MET A 179 -23.10 -3.07 15.96
C MET A 179 -22.83 -3.81 14.66
N ASN A 180 -23.37 -3.30 13.56
CA ASN A 180 -23.05 -3.76 12.22
C ASN A 180 -22.22 -2.70 11.47
N LEU A 181 -20.96 -3.04 11.21
CA LEU A 181 -20.07 -2.20 10.40
C LEU A 181 -20.25 -2.56 8.92
N ILE A 182 -20.94 -1.69 8.18
CA ILE A 182 -21.24 -1.85 6.74
C ILE A 182 -19.96 -1.66 5.93
N GLN A 183 -19.15 -0.66 6.29
CA GLN A 183 -17.88 -0.38 5.62
C GLN A 183 -16.72 -0.47 6.61
N ARG A 184 -15.84 -1.45 6.40
CA ARG A 184 -14.61 -1.64 7.20
C ARG A 184 -13.46 -0.75 6.72
N GLN A 185 -13.54 -0.26 5.49
CA GLN A 185 -12.49 0.50 4.82
C GLN A 185 -13.11 1.65 4.03
N VAL A 186 -12.44 2.79 4.04
CA VAL A 186 -12.86 3.98 3.29
C VAL A 186 -11.71 4.41 2.39
N LYS A 187 -12.01 4.63 1.11
CA LYS A 187 -11.02 5.10 0.13
C LYS A 187 -10.77 6.59 0.36
N CYS A 188 -9.61 6.89 0.89
CA CYS A 188 -9.14 8.24 1.17
C CYS A 188 -8.21 8.72 0.05
N VAL A 189 -8.24 10.02 -0.23
CA VAL A 189 -7.41 10.73 -1.19
C VAL A 189 -6.76 11.89 -0.46
N GLY A 190 -5.44 11.95 -0.50
CA GLY A 190 -4.69 13.03 0.14
C GLY A 190 -3.21 12.92 -0.17
N PRO A 191 -2.40 13.88 0.30
CA PRO A 191 -0.95 13.77 0.23
C PRO A 191 -0.48 12.58 1.08
N ALA A 192 0.60 11.95 0.65
CA ALA A 192 1.13 10.75 1.29
C ALA A 192 1.45 10.99 2.77
N SER A 193 1.95 12.18 3.12
CA SER A 193 2.24 12.60 4.48
C SER A 193 1.03 12.74 5.42
N ALA A 194 -0.17 13.04 4.89
CA ALA A 194 -1.36 13.31 5.71
C ALA A 194 -2.28 12.09 5.86
N ILE A 195 -1.95 10.95 5.25
CA ILE A 195 -2.78 9.76 5.31
C ILE A 195 -2.68 9.12 6.71
N PRO A 196 -3.80 9.00 7.44
CA PRO A 196 -3.80 8.38 8.75
C PRO A 196 -3.69 6.86 8.63
N LYS A 197 -3.15 6.21 9.68
CA LYS A 197 -3.08 4.74 9.77
C LYS A 197 -4.46 4.11 9.89
N GLU A 198 -5.34 4.73 10.69
CA GLU A 198 -6.71 4.30 10.94
C GLU A 198 -7.61 5.53 11.05
N LEU A 199 -8.88 5.38 10.68
CA LEU A 199 -9.91 6.39 10.88
C LEU A 199 -10.76 6.01 12.08
N GLU A 200 -10.92 6.92 13.04
CA GLU A 200 -11.70 6.66 14.23
C GLU A 200 -13.19 6.95 13.99
N LEU A 201 -14.03 6.03 14.44
CA LEU A 201 -15.48 6.15 14.40
C LEU A 201 -16.01 6.08 15.83
N ASP A 202 -16.47 7.20 16.36
CA ASP A 202 -17.07 7.27 17.69
C ASP A 202 -18.52 6.79 17.67
N VAL A 203 -18.81 5.75 18.45
CA VAL A 203 -20.15 5.16 18.60
C VAL A 203 -20.74 5.36 19.99
N SER A 204 -20.08 6.12 20.86
CA SER A 204 -20.45 6.30 22.27
C SER A 204 -21.86 6.84 22.48
N SER A 205 -22.36 7.66 21.57
CA SER A 205 -23.69 8.29 21.67
C SER A 205 -24.80 7.56 20.90
N LEU A 206 -24.51 6.43 20.23
CA LEU A 206 -25.49 5.74 19.37
C LEU A 206 -26.50 4.92 20.18
N ASP A 207 -27.79 5.10 19.88
CA ASP A 207 -28.89 4.25 20.37
C ASP A 207 -29.44 3.32 19.28
N PHE A 208 -30.40 2.47 19.62
CA PHE A 208 -31.02 1.52 18.70
C PHE A 208 -31.52 2.16 17.40
N GLY A 209 -31.25 1.51 16.27
CA GLY A 209 -31.74 1.91 14.95
C GLY A 209 -31.03 3.12 14.35
N GLN A 210 -30.15 3.79 15.11
CA GLN A 210 -29.34 4.88 14.61
C GLN A 210 -28.17 4.38 13.75
N ARG A 211 -27.67 5.27 12.90
CA ARG A 211 -26.59 5.01 11.95
C ARG A 211 -25.65 6.20 11.86
N ILE A 212 -24.37 5.94 11.65
CA ILE A 212 -23.38 6.98 11.32
C ILE A 212 -23.11 6.95 9.82
N THR A 213 -23.17 8.12 9.21
CA THR A 213 -22.85 8.35 7.80
C THR A 213 -21.39 8.76 7.63
N ILE A 214 -20.92 8.77 6.39
CA ILE A 214 -19.55 9.17 6.04
C ILE A 214 -19.18 10.56 6.54
N SER A 215 -20.12 11.49 6.51
CA SER A 215 -19.92 12.85 7.04
C SER A 215 -19.62 12.90 8.54
N GLY A 216 -19.94 11.85 9.29
CA GLY A 216 -19.69 11.76 10.73
C GLY A 216 -18.29 11.25 11.10
N LEU A 217 -17.44 10.92 10.12
CA LEU A 217 -16.06 10.50 10.39
C LEU A 217 -15.16 11.69 10.73
N THR A 218 -14.22 11.46 11.65
CA THR A 218 -13.11 12.39 11.90
C THR A 218 -12.06 12.21 10.80
N LEU A 219 -11.93 13.22 9.93
CA LEU A 219 -10.94 13.24 8.85
C LEU A 219 -9.83 14.24 9.16
N PRO A 220 -8.55 13.88 8.92
CA PRO A 220 -7.44 14.82 9.06
C PRO A 220 -7.45 15.86 7.93
N THR A 221 -6.74 16.96 8.15
CA THR A 221 -6.65 18.07 7.20
C THR A 221 -6.06 17.62 5.86
N GLY A 222 -6.71 18.01 4.75
CA GLY A 222 -6.24 17.69 3.39
C GLY A 222 -6.58 16.28 2.89
N VAL A 223 -7.33 15.47 3.66
CA VAL A 223 -7.83 14.16 3.23
C VAL A 223 -9.30 14.25 2.83
N SER A 224 -9.61 13.73 1.64
CA SER A 224 -10.96 13.63 1.08
C SER A 224 -11.33 12.18 0.82
N ILE A 225 -12.62 11.85 0.87
CA ILE A 225 -13.11 10.51 0.57
C ILE A 225 -13.50 10.40 -0.89
N ARG A 226 -13.17 9.27 -1.53
CA ARG A 226 -13.48 9.00 -2.94
C ARG A 226 -14.40 7.81 -3.10
N GLY A 227 -15.41 7.97 -3.95
CA GLY A 227 -16.28 6.88 -4.41
C GLY A 227 -17.44 6.54 -3.46
N MET A 228 -17.68 7.37 -2.45
CA MET A 228 -18.85 7.26 -1.59
C MET A 228 -19.44 8.64 -1.32
N GLU A 229 -20.77 8.72 -1.23
CA GLU A 229 -21.49 9.96 -0.94
C GLU A 229 -21.58 10.22 0.57
N ALA A 230 -21.69 11.48 0.96
CA ALA A 230 -21.72 11.90 2.37
C ALA A 230 -22.82 11.20 3.19
N GLY A 231 -23.95 10.84 2.56
CA GLY A 231 -25.08 10.16 3.21
C GLY A 231 -24.97 8.63 3.30
N HIS A 232 -23.90 8.02 2.77
CA HIS A 232 -23.73 6.57 2.84
C HIS A 232 -23.48 6.12 4.29
N PRO A 233 -24.21 5.11 4.81
CA PRO A 233 -24.01 4.64 6.17
C PRO A 233 -22.75 3.77 6.29
N ILE A 234 -21.90 4.06 7.27
CA ILE A 234 -20.71 3.27 7.59
C ILE A 234 -21.04 2.22 8.64
N CYS A 235 -21.81 2.62 9.65
CA CYS A 235 -22.13 1.81 10.81
C CYS A 235 -23.61 1.96 11.14
N LYS A 236 -24.24 0.86 11.54
CA LYS A 236 -25.61 0.82 12.01
C LYS A 236 -25.67 0.01 13.31
N LEU A 237 -26.39 0.54 14.30
CA LEU A 237 -26.69 -0.21 15.51
C LEU A 237 -28.03 -0.93 15.33
N ALA A 238 -27.99 -2.26 15.39
CA ALA A 238 -29.15 -3.12 15.22
C ALA A 238 -29.43 -3.89 16.51
N GLY A 239 -30.69 -4.21 16.75
CA GLY A 239 -31.10 -4.93 17.94
C GLY A 239 -32.60 -4.79 18.18
N LYS A 240 -33.12 -5.61 19.07
CA LYS A 240 -34.49 -5.52 19.55
C LYS A 240 -34.42 -4.82 20.90
N ALA A 241 -35.15 -3.71 21.06
CA ALA A 241 -35.38 -3.17 22.38
C ALA A 241 -36.11 -4.26 23.18
N SER A 242 -35.54 -4.70 24.31
CA SER A 242 -36.30 -5.40 25.32
C SER A 242 -37.30 -4.38 25.88
N ASN A 243 -38.51 -4.40 25.33
CA ASN A 243 -39.65 -3.81 26.02
C ASN A 243 -39.94 -4.74 27.20
N ASP A 244 -39.41 -4.39 28.37
CA ASP A 244 -40.07 -4.70 29.64
C ASP A 244 -41.29 -3.80 29.80
#